data_AF-A0A432IHF8-F1
#
_entry.id   AF-A0A432IHF8-F1
#
_cell.length_a   1.000
_cell.length_b   1.000
_cell.length_c   1.000
_cell.angle_alpha   90.00
_cell.angle_beta   90.00
_cell.angle_gamma   90.00
#
_symmetry.space_group_name_H-M   'P 1'
#
loop_
_entity.id
_entity.type
_entity.pdbx_description
1 polymer ?
#
loop_
_entity_poly.entity_id
_entity_poly.type
_entity_poly.pdbx_seq_one_letter_code
_entity_poly.pdbx_strand_id
1 'polypeptide(L)'
;MKDYHPNRVALTIFVAFALLWTVSISSMATDRVATAEVTSSTVDHTSHQQQIVATIQDELDVVVNADVSDFEVGPETSPVVEISSQILAEERARIMRELDLSRDGLKRWVGNEIDQTRQKIEALDSRIEARIDAMTPEVLPVQQQYVPGNHRDKVERMIYPVVQLRGNGTVGSGVVLSSVQVNENQWATWIVTAYHVVEEVRDFSSDEVVVREIRFFDPDLGRLGSEIHEGVEIASLASSDLSLVRVHLAERWAYLAIPASEKACLQLSVFDSVYAVGCPLGNQPLPTIGEISSQYKPVADEVFWMVSAPTFFGNSGGGIFLAGDGRLVGISSMIYTYGKRSPMVVPHMGLFVPLQTVRSWLRREGFAHLIGDPGPLTPVPAASSPEQAKSSVSGSF
;
A
#
# COMPACT_ATOMS: atom_id res chain seq x y z
N MET A 1 20.67 12.94 -26.12
CA MET A 1 19.97 11.93 -26.93
C MET A 1 19.58 10.77 -26.01
N LYS A 2 18.38 10.88 -25.42
CA LYS A 2 17.52 9.83 -24.86
C LYS A 2 16.24 10.55 -24.47
N ASP A 3 15.25 10.46 -25.35
CA ASP A 3 13.97 11.16 -25.23
C ASP A 3 13.17 10.59 -24.06
N TYR A 4 12.76 11.48 -23.16
CA TYR A 4 11.87 11.16 -22.05
C TYR A 4 10.44 11.47 -22.50
N HIS A 5 9.68 10.43 -22.86
CA HIS A 5 8.26 10.56 -23.12
C HIS A 5 7.48 10.37 -21.81
N PRO A 6 6.76 11.41 -21.32
CA PRO A 6 5.87 11.22 -20.19
C PRO A 6 4.71 10.29 -20.59
N ASN A 7 4.38 9.38 -19.69
CA ASN A 7 3.34 8.37 -19.86
C ASN A 7 1.99 9.07 -20.11
N ARG A 8 1.53 9.08 -21.38
CA ARG A 8 0.33 9.81 -21.84
C ARG A 8 -0.96 9.35 -21.15
N VAL A 9 -0.96 8.18 -20.50
CA VAL A 9 -2.11 7.63 -19.77
C VAL A 9 -2.36 8.36 -18.45
N ALA A 10 -1.32 8.73 -17.70
CA ALA A 10 -1.49 9.46 -16.44
C ALA A 10 -1.98 10.91 -16.66
N LEU A 11 -1.46 11.57 -17.71
CA LEU A 11 -1.88 12.91 -18.11
C LEU A 11 -3.33 12.95 -18.62
N THR A 12 -3.80 11.88 -19.26
CA THR A 12 -5.17 11.81 -19.81
C THR A 12 -6.22 11.61 -18.70
N ILE A 13 -5.89 10.90 -17.62
CA ILE A 13 -6.78 10.75 -16.46
C ILE A 13 -6.87 12.07 -15.66
N PHE A 14 -5.76 12.81 -15.55
CA PHE A 14 -5.72 14.10 -14.85
C PHE A 14 -6.49 15.21 -15.60
N VAL A 15 -6.36 15.27 -16.93
CA VAL A 15 -7.09 16.25 -17.77
C VAL A 15 -8.60 15.95 -17.80
N ALA A 16 -9.01 14.68 -17.70
CA ALA A 16 -10.42 14.31 -17.61
C ALA A 16 -11.09 14.83 -16.33
N PHE A 17 -10.37 14.88 -15.20
CA PHE A 17 -10.90 15.46 -13.95
C PHE A 17 -11.06 16.97 -14.00
N ALA A 18 -10.14 17.69 -14.65
CA ALA A 18 -10.25 19.15 -14.83
C ALA A 18 -11.40 19.57 -15.76
N LEU A 19 -11.69 18.77 -16.80
CA LEU A 19 -12.78 19.02 -17.76
C LEU A 19 -14.17 18.67 -17.21
N LEU A 20 -14.28 17.70 -16.29
CA LEU A 20 -15.55 17.36 -15.63
C LEU A 20 -16.02 18.44 -14.64
N TRP A 21 -15.09 19.26 -14.13
CA TRP A 21 -15.39 20.35 -13.20
C TRP A 21 -16.04 21.56 -13.89
N THR A 22 -15.71 21.85 -15.16
CA THR A 22 -16.30 23.00 -15.88
C THR A 22 -17.73 22.75 -16.36
N VAL A 23 -18.11 21.49 -16.59
CA VAL A 23 -19.45 21.12 -17.10
C VAL A 23 -20.52 21.08 -16.00
N SER A 24 -20.15 20.78 -14.75
CA SER A 24 -21.13 20.64 -13.64
C SER A 24 -21.83 21.94 -13.23
N ILE A 25 -21.26 23.11 -13.56
CA ILE A 25 -21.87 24.41 -13.19
C ILE A 25 -23.04 24.78 -14.12
N SER A 26 -23.13 24.19 -15.32
CA SER A 26 -24.15 24.58 -16.32
C SER A 26 -25.45 23.76 -16.31
N SER A 27 -25.59 22.68 -15.53
CA SER A 27 -26.71 21.74 -15.68
C SER A 27 -27.79 21.80 -14.57
N MET A 28 -27.74 22.75 -13.64
CA MET A 28 -28.77 22.88 -12.60
C MET A 28 -29.93 23.79 -13.06
N ALA A 29 -30.65 23.34 -14.08
CA ALA A 29 -32.01 23.78 -14.36
C ALA A 29 -32.78 22.65 -15.07
N THR A 30 -34.05 22.48 -14.68
CA THR A 30 -35.12 21.62 -15.25
C THR A 30 -35.28 20.16 -14.76
N ASP A 31 -36.20 20.03 -13.80
CA ASP A 31 -37.35 19.09 -13.69
C ASP A 31 -37.27 17.55 -13.78
N ARG A 32 -37.76 16.95 -12.67
CA ARG A 32 -38.87 15.97 -12.47
C ARG A 32 -38.94 14.58 -13.17
N VAL A 33 -39.00 13.56 -12.28
CA VAL A 33 -39.91 12.38 -12.18
C VAL A 33 -40.09 11.43 -13.37
N ALA A 34 -39.66 10.16 -13.20
CA ALA A 34 -40.40 8.95 -13.63
C ALA A 34 -39.86 7.66 -12.95
N THR A 35 -40.78 6.73 -12.70
CA THR A 35 -40.69 5.45 -11.97
C THR A 35 -40.57 4.20 -12.88
N ALA A 36 -40.22 3.06 -12.26
CA ALA A 36 -40.26 1.64 -12.72
C ALA A 36 -39.14 1.22 -13.71
N GLU A 37 -38.60 -0.02 -13.74
CA GLU A 37 -39.16 -1.35 -13.40
C GLU A 37 -38.03 -2.42 -13.26
N VAL A 38 -38.37 -3.55 -12.66
CA VAL A 38 -37.53 -4.72 -12.31
C VAL A 38 -37.44 -5.74 -13.46
N THR A 39 -36.32 -6.44 -13.64
CA THR A 39 -36.28 -7.87 -14.06
C THR A 39 -34.91 -8.53 -13.90
N SER A 40 -34.94 -9.80 -13.51
CA SER A 40 -33.88 -10.74 -13.13
C SER A 40 -33.39 -11.64 -14.28
N SER A 41 -32.17 -12.19 -14.20
CA SER A 41 -31.88 -13.60 -14.58
C SER A 41 -30.44 -14.03 -14.23
N THR A 42 -30.29 -15.34 -14.14
CA THR A 42 -29.38 -16.22 -13.37
C THR A 42 -28.13 -16.72 -14.12
N VAL A 43 -27.19 -17.23 -13.32
CA VAL A 43 -25.87 -17.85 -13.61
C VAL A 43 -25.98 -19.33 -14.05
N ASP A 44 -25.02 -19.86 -14.82
CA ASP A 44 -24.70 -21.30 -14.82
C ASP A 44 -23.19 -21.58 -15.04
N HIS A 45 -22.64 -22.46 -14.19
CA HIS A 45 -21.23 -22.89 -14.08
C HIS A 45 -21.20 -24.43 -14.10
N THR A 46 -20.99 -25.06 -15.27
CA THR A 46 -20.99 -26.54 -15.35
C THR A 46 -20.03 -27.13 -16.40
N SER A 47 -19.09 -26.36 -16.95
CA SER A 47 -18.31 -26.77 -18.14
C SER A 47 -16.90 -27.32 -17.87
N HIS A 48 -16.34 -27.16 -16.66
CA HIS A 48 -14.91 -27.46 -16.43
C HIS A 48 -14.59 -28.78 -15.71
N GLN A 49 -15.58 -29.52 -15.22
CA GLN A 49 -15.35 -30.83 -14.56
C GLN A 49 -15.37 -32.03 -15.52
N GLN A 50 -15.83 -31.88 -16.76
CA GLN A 50 -15.94 -32.99 -17.71
C GLN A 50 -14.68 -33.23 -18.56
N GLN A 51 -13.71 -32.31 -18.53
CA GLN A 51 -12.56 -32.34 -19.44
C GLN A 51 -11.36 -33.15 -18.93
N ILE A 52 -11.29 -33.44 -17.62
CA ILE A 52 -10.18 -34.20 -17.00
C ILE A 52 -10.42 -35.72 -17.05
N VAL A 53 -11.67 -36.16 -17.17
CA VAL A 53 -12.02 -37.59 -17.24
C VAL A 53 -11.73 -38.18 -18.62
N ALA A 54 -11.80 -37.38 -19.69
CA ALA A 54 -11.62 -37.85 -21.07
C ALA A 54 -10.16 -38.24 -21.42
N THR A 55 -9.16 -37.61 -20.80
CA THR A 55 -7.73 -37.85 -21.14
C THR A 55 -7.20 -39.17 -20.57
N ILE A 56 -7.86 -39.77 -19.58
CA ILE A 56 -7.44 -41.06 -19.00
C ILE A 56 -8.03 -42.25 -19.77
N GLN A 57 -9.06 -42.02 -20.61
CA GLN A 57 -9.71 -43.07 -21.37
C GLN A 57 -8.98 -43.41 -22.70
N ASP A 58 -8.26 -42.45 -23.29
CA ASP A 58 -7.67 -42.57 -24.63
C ASP A 58 -6.37 -43.42 -24.70
N GLU A 59 -5.66 -43.59 -23.58
CA GLU A 59 -4.45 -44.45 -23.55
C GLU A 59 -4.75 -45.95 -23.32
N LEU A 60 -6.00 -46.31 -23.01
CA LEU A 60 -6.39 -47.73 -22.84
C LEU A 60 -6.94 -48.39 -24.12
N ASP A 61 -7.30 -47.62 -25.16
CA ASP A 61 -7.96 -48.14 -26.36
C ASP A 61 -7.01 -48.58 -27.50
N VAL A 62 -5.70 -48.43 -27.34
CA VAL A 62 -4.71 -48.83 -28.38
C VAL A 62 -4.34 -50.33 -28.31
N VAL A 63 -4.84 -51.10 -27.34
CA VAL A 63 -4.45 -52.52 -27.15
C VAL A 63 -5.57 -53.54 -27.49
N VAL A 64 -6.78 -53.10 -27.87
CA VAL A 64 -7.93 -54.04 -28.01
C VAL A 64 -8.35 -54.32 -29.46
N ASN A 65 -7.69 -53.76 -30.48
CA ASN A 65 -8.03 -54.04 -31.88
C ASN A 65 -7.08 -55.06 -32.53
N ALA A 66 -7.43 -56.34 -32.44
CA ALA A 66 -7.02 -57.35 -33.42
C ALA A 66 -8.19 -58.34 -33.66
N ASP A 67 -8.72 -58.28 -34.89
CA ASP A 67 -9.75 -59.12 -35.49
C ASP A 67 -9.49 -60.63 -35.35
N VAL A 68 -10.56 -61.41 -35.05
CA VAL A 68 -10.67 -62.82 -35.43
C VAL A 68 -12.14 -63.14 -35.76
N SER A 69 -12.48 -63.12 -37.05
CA SER A 69 -13.60 -63.87 -37.61
C SER A 69 -13.07 -65.13 -38.31
N ASP A 70 -13.85 -66.21 -38.20
CA ASP A 70 -13.76 -67.47 -38.94
C ASP A 70 -12.49 -68.34 -38.76
N PHE A 71 -12.53 -69.22 -37.74
CA PHE A 71 -11.96 -70.56 -37.88
C PHE A 71 -12.66 -71.57 -36.96
N GLU A 72 -13.15 -72.66 -37.54
CA GLU A 72 -13.81 -73.78 -36.87
C GLU A 72 -12.85 -74.48 -35.88
N VAL A 73 -13.41 -74.86 -34.73
CA VAL A 73 -12.71 -75.51 -33.62
C VAL A 73 -12.36 -76.96 -33.98
N GLY A 74 -11.09 -77.23 -34.25
CA GLY A 74 -10.45 -78.53 -34.09
C GLY A 74 -9.60 -78.55 -32.81
N PRO A 75 -9.63 -79.61 -31.99
CA PRO A 75 -9.02 -79.58 -30.67
C PRO A 75 -7.54 -79.97 -30.75
N GLU A 76 -6.66 -79.02 -31.04
CA GLU A 76 -5.22 -79.17 -30.76
C GLU A 76 -4.63 -77.85 -30.23
N THR A 77 -4.53 -77.76 -28.91
CA THR A 77 -3.82 -76.70 -28.17
C THR A 77 -2.33 -76.80 -28.45
N SER A 78 -1.77 -75.84 -29.20
CA SER A 78 -0.31 -75.70 -29.36
C SER A 78 0.30 -75.05 -28.10
N PRO A 79 1.24 -75.72 -27.39
CA PRO A 79 1.68 -75.30 -26.05
C PRO A 79 2.59 -74.07 -26.04
N VAL A 80 2.99 -73.52 -27.19
CA VAL A 80 3.99 -72.45 -27.26
C VAL A 80 3.39 -71.04 -27.13
N VAL A 81 2.12 -70.84 -27.48
CA VAL A 81 1.45 -69.51 -27.44
C VAL A 81 0.88 -69.20 -26.05
N GLU A 82 0.37 -70.21 -25.33
CA GLU A 82 -0.11 -70.06 -23.94
C GLU A 82 1.03 -69.77 -22.95
N ILE A 83 2.20 -70.36 -23.16
CA ILE A 83 3.37 -70.12 -22.30
C ILE A 83 3.86 -68.67 -22.44
N SER A 84 3.82 -68.10 -23.64
CA SER A 84 4.28 -66.71 -23.89
C SER A 84 3.36 -65.66 -23.26
N SER A 85 2.03 -65.84 -23.34
CA SER A 85 1.05 -64.93 -22.74
C SER A 85 1.03 -65.01 -21.20
N GLN A 86 1.23 -66.21 -20.64
CA GLN A 86 1.37 -66.40 -19.19
C GLN A 86 2.65 -65.74 -18.66
N ILE A 87 3.79 -65.91 -19.34
CA ILE A 87 5.06 -65.28 -18.95
C ILE A 87 4.97 -63.73 -19.04
N LEU A 88 4.34 -63.19 -20.08
CA LEU A 88 4.12 -61.74 -20.22
C LEU A 88 3.18 -61.18 -19.14
N ALA A 89 2.13 -61.92 -18.77
CA ALA A 89 1.23 -61.54 -17.68
C ALA A 89 1.94 -61.58 -16.31
N GLU A 90 2.80 -62.58 -16.08
CA GLU A 90 3.61 -62.70 -14.87
C GLU A 90 4.63 -61.56 -14.76
N GLU A 91 5.34 -61.23 -15.84
CA GLU A 91 6.29 -60.10 -15.87
C GLU A 91 5.59 -58.75 -15.70
N ARG A 92 4.42 -58.54 -16.34
CA ARG A 92 3.62 -57.32 -16.12
C ARG A 92 3.16 -57.19 -14.66
N ALA A 93 2.71 -58.28 -14.06
CA ALA A 93 2.31 -58.31 -12.64
C ALA A 93 3.50 -58.12 -11.69
N ARG A 94 4.71 -58.51 -12.10
CA ARG A 94 5.95 -58.26 -11.36
C ARG A 94 6.35 -56.79 -11.43
N ILE A 95 6.37 -56.21 -12.63
CA ILE A 95 6.71 -54.80 -12.85
C ILE A 95 5.72 -53.88 -12.12
N MET A 96 4.42 -54.16 -12.17
CA MET A 96 3.43 -53.36 -11.42
C MET A 96 3.64 -53.44 -9.92
N ARG A 97 3.95 -54.62 -9.37
CA ARG A 97 4.28 -54.75 -7.94
C ARG A 97 5.52 -53.94 -7.55
N GLU A 98 6.55 -53.92 -8.40
CA GLU A 98 7.77 -53.14 -8.16
C GLU A 98 7.51 -51.62 -8.24
N LEU A 99 6.64 -51.18 -9.16
CA LEU A 99 6.22 -49.79 -9.28
C LEU A 99 5.40 -49.32 -8.08
N ASP A 100 4.48 -50.15 -7.60
CA ASP A 100 3.67 -49.84 -6.41
C ASP A 100 4.55 -49.76 -5.15
N LEU A 101 5.50 -50.67 -4.99
CA LEU A 101 6.49 -50.62 -3.89
C LEU A 101 7.35 -49.35 -3.94
N SER A 102 7.76 -48.95 -5.14
CA SER A 102 8.55 -47.73 -5.36
C SER A 102 7.74 -46.47 -5.08
N ARG A 103 6.48 -46.42 -5.53
CA ARG A 103 5.55 -45.32 -5.26
C ARG A 103 5.28 -45.17 -3.76
N ASP A 104 5.05 -46.28 -3.07
CA ASP A 104 4.77 -46.25 -1.64
C ASP A 104 6.02 -45.90 -0.82
N GLY A 105 7.21 -46.30 -1.29
CA GLY A 105 8.49 -45.83 -0.76
C GLY A 105 8.67 -44.33 -0.89
N LEU A 106 8.40 -43.77 -2.07
CA LEU A 106 8.52 -42.33 -2.33
C LEU A 106 7.50 -41.52 -1.51
N LYS A 107 6.25 -41.97 -1.41
CA LYS A 107 5.22 -41.32 -0.57
C LYS A 107 5.64 -41.26 0.89
N ARG A 108 6.21 -42.35 1.43
CA ARG A 108 6.74 -42.37 2.80
C ARG A 108 7.94 -41.45 2.97
N TRP A 109 8.85 -41.42 2.00
CA TRP A 109 10.01 -40.54 2.05
C TRP A 109 9.63 -39.05 2.03
N VAL A 110 8.75 -38.65 1.09
CA VAL A 110 8.24 -37.27 1.01
C VAL A 110 7.46 -36.89 2.27
N GLY A 111 6.63 -37.79 2.80
CA GLY A 111 5.91 -37.57 4.06
C GLY A 111 6.86 -37.32 5.23
N ASN A 112 7.88 -38.17 5.39
CA ASN A 112 8.89 -38.01 6.43
C ASN A 112 9.68 -36.70 6.29
N GLU A 113 10.01 -36.27 5.07
CA GLU A 113 10.76 -35.04 4.83
C GLU A 113 9.92 -33.78 5.13
N ILE A 114 8.62 -33.82 4.79
CA ILE A 114 7.65 -32.77 5.14
C ILE A 114 7.50 -32.69 6.66
N ASP A 115 7.36 -33.83 7.34
CA ASP A 115 7.23 -33.87 8.80
C ASP A 115 8.50 -33.37 9.50
N GLN A 116 9.69 -33.73 9.01
CA GLN A 116 10.96 -33.21 9.52
C GLN A 116 11.09 -31.69 9.31
N THR A 117 10.64 -31.18 8.17
CA THR A 117 10.67 -29.75 7.87
C THR A 117 9.70 -29.00 8.79
N ARG A 118 8.50 -29.54 8.99
CA ARG A 118 7.50 -28.98 9.91
C ARG A 118 8.00 -28.95 11.35
N GLN A 119 8.62 -30.03 11.83
CA GLN A 119 9.21 -30.07 13.17
C GLN A 119 10.35 -29.05 13.34
N LYS A 120 11.17 -28.83 12.30
CA LYS A 120 12.21 -27.78 12.33
C LYS A 120 11.62 -26.37 12.37
N ILE A 121 10.52 -26.12 11.66
CA ILE A 121 9.80 -24.84 11.68
C ILE A 121 9.19 -24.61 13.07
N GLU A 122 8.47 -25.59 13.61
CA GLU A 122 7.86 -25.50 14.94
C GLU A 122 8.91 -25.30 16.05
N ALA A 123 10.08 -25.94 15.92
CA ALA A 123 11.21 -25.74 16.82
C ALA A 123 11.88 -24.36 16.67
N LEU A 124 11.87 -23.77 15.48
CA LEU A 124 12.35 -22.40 15.25
C LEU A 124 11.37 -21.37 15.82
N ASP A 125 10.08 -21.55 15.59
CA ASP A 125 9.02 -20.69 16.15
C ASP A 125 9.07 -20.71 17.68
N SER A 126 9.17 -21.89 18.29
CA SER A 126 9.32 -22.03 19.74
C SER A 126 10.58 -21.34 20.28
N ARG A 127 11.69 -21.33 19.52
CA ARG A 127 12.94 -20.66 19.91
C ARG A 127 12.86 -19.15 19.75
N ILE A 128 12.12 -18.66 18.75
CA ILE A 128 11.84 -17.24 18.54
C ILE A 128 10.93 -16.75 19.66
N GLU A 129 9.85 -17.46 19.98
CA GLU A 129 8.95 -17.16 21.10
C GLU A 129 9.70 -17.14 22.43
N ALA A 130 10.50 -18.18 22.74
CA ALA A 130 11.29 -18.20 23.96
C ALA A 130 12.36 -17.09 24.03
N ARG A 131 12.86 -16.63 22.88
CA ARG A 131 13.81 -15.50 22.82
C ARG A 131 13.11 -14.16 22.97
N ILE A 132 11.89 -14.02 22.45
CA ILE A 132 11.01 -12.87 22.66
C ILE A 132 10.64 -12.79 24.14
N ASP A 133 10.23 -13.90 24.77
CA ASP A 133 9.90 -13.97 26.20
C ASP A 133 11.11 -13.74 27.12
N ALA A 134 12.32 -14.11 26.68
CA ALA A 134 13.55 -13.81 27.41
C ALA A 134 14.05 -12.36 27.20
N MET A 135 13.49 -11.64 26.22
CA MET A 135 13.84 -10.25 25.89
C MET A 135 12.72 -9.26 26.23
N THR A 136 11.54 -9.73 26.62
CA THR A 136 10.48 -8.89 27.19
C THR A 136 10.86 -8.55 28.62
N PRO A 137 11.13 -7.27 28.95
CA PRO A 137 11.05 -6.86 30.35
C PRO A 137 9.62 -7.12 30.82
N GLU A 138 9.48 -7.59 32.06
CA GLU A 138 8.21 -7.75 32.77
C GLU A 138 7.35 -6.50 32.52
N VAL A 139 6.36 -6.62 31.63
CA VAL A 139 5.44 -5.53 31.32
C VAL A 139 4.52 -5.43 32.53
N LEU A 140 4.91 -4.58 33.48
CA LEU A 140 3.94 -3.99 34.40
C LEU A 140 2.75 -3.53 33.56
N PRO A 141 1.50 -3.81 33.98
CA PRO A 141 0.34 -3.41 33.21
C PRO A 141 0.43 -1.89 33.06
N VAL A 142 0.74 -1.45 31.84
CA VAL A 142 0.60 -0.06 31.47
C VAL A 142 -0.90 0.15 31.38
N GLN A 143 -1.53 0.36 32.54
CA GLN A 143 -2.55 1.38 32.61
C GLN A 143 -1.84 2.62 32.10
N GLN A 144 -2.01 2.92 30.81
CA GLN A 144 -1.78 4.27 30.31
C GLN A 144 -2.77 5.11 31.10
N GLN A 145 -2.35 5.55 32.28
CA GLN A 145 -2.87 6.75 32.86
C GLN A 145 -2.63 7.80 31.79
N TYR A 146 -3.69 8.10 31.05
CA TYR A 146 -3.81 9.33 30.29
C TYR A 146 -3.55 10.45 31.30
N VAL A 147 -2.29 10.84 31.44
CA VAL A 147 -1.93 12.12 32.03
C VAL A 147 -2.34 13.10 30.94
N PRO A 148 -3.36 13.94 31.13
CA PRO A 148 -3.75 14.89 30.11
C PRO A 148 -2.54 15.79 29.89
N GLY A 149 -1.83 15.59 28.77
CA GLY A 149 -0.90 16.59 28.28
C GLY A 149 -1.68 17.89 28.17
N ASN A 150 -1.09 18.99 28.64
CA ASN A 150 -1.71 20.30 28.55
C ASN A 150 -2.17 20.52 27.10
N HIS A 151 -3.42 20.92 26.87
CA HIS A 151 -3.93 21.16 25.51
C HIS A 151 -3.05 22.13 24.73
N ARG A 152 -2.35 23.03 25.43
CA ARG A 152 -1.32 23.91 24.86
C ARG A 152 -0.16 23.14 24.23
N ASP A 153 0.34 22.10 24.90
CA ASP A 153 1.43 21.26 24.39
C ASP A 153 1.01 20.53 23.11
N LYS A 154 -0.26 20.12 23.03
CA LYS A 154 -0.85 19.51 21.82
C LYS A 154 -0.86 20.49 20.65
N VAL A 155 -1.25 21.75 20.88
CA VAL A 155 -1.23 22.81 19.87
C VAL A 155 0.21 23.05 19.38
N GLU A 156 1.16 23.23 20.29
CA GLU A 156 2.56 23.49 19.94
C GLU A 156 3.18 22.34 19.13
N ARG A 157 2.87 21.08 19.47
CA ARG A 157 3.45 19.90 18.81
C ARG A 157 2.79 19.50 17.51
N MET A 158 1.50 19.81 17.32
CA MET A 158 0.71 19.28 16.20
C MET A 158 0.17 20.36 15.26
N ILE A 159 -0.12 21.58 15.74
CA ILE A 159 -0.67 22.68 14.91
C ILE A 159 0.46 23.56 14.38
N TYR A 160 1.35 24.05 15.26
CA TYR A 160 2.41 24.99 14.86
C TYR A 160 3.41 24.47 13.81
N PRO A 161 3.73 23.15 13.73
CA PRO A 161 4.58 22.65 12.65
C PRO A 161 3.82 22.41 11.33
N VAL A 162 2.49 22.59 11.28
CA VAL A 162 1.71 22.41 10.06
C VAL A 162 1.58 23.74 9.32
N VAL A 163 1.95 23.73 8.05
CA VAL A 163 1.89 24.89 7.14
C VAL A 163 0.76 24.71 6.14
N GLN A 164 0.30 25.82 5.56
CA GLN A 164 -0.62 25.82 4.42
C GLN A 164 0.16 26.08 3.12
N LEU A 165 -0.12 25.27 2.10
CA LEU A 165 0.38 25.47 0.73
C LEU A 165 -0.81 25.87 -0.14
N ARG A 166 -0.68 26.94 -0.93
CA ARG A 166 -1.75 27.44 -1.79
C ARG A 166 -1.22 27.82 -3.16
N GLY A 167 -2.05 27.62 -4.18
CA GLY A 167 -1.72 27.96 -5.56
C GLY A 167 -2.82 27.53 -6.50
N ASN A 168 -2.96 28.17 -7.66
CA ASN A 168 -3.87 27.77 -8.74
C ASN A 168 -5.34 27.51 -8.32
N GLY A 169 -5.81 28.16 -7.25
CA GLY A 169 -7.17 27.96 -6.71
C GLY A 169 -7.34 26.70 -5.84
N THR A 170 -6.28 25.93 -5.63
CA THR A 170 -6.25 24.77 -4.73
C THR A 170 -5.46 25.07 -3.46
N VAL A 171 -5.52 24.13 -2.51
CA VAL A 171 -4.88 24.26 -1.21
C VAL A 171 -4.54 22.88 -0.67
N GLY A 172 -3.39 22.81 0.00
CA GLY A 172 -2.94 21.64 0.74
C GLY A 172 -2.20 22.05 2.01
N SER A 173 -1.55 21.08 2.62
CA SER A 173 -0.82 21.24 3.87
C SER A 173 0.62 20.74 3.74
N GLY A 174 1.46 21.09 4.69
CA GLY A 174 2.81 20.55 4.83
C GLY A 174 3.18 20.42 6.30
N VAL A 175 4.19 19.62 6.61
CA VAL A 175 4.71 19.43 7.97
C VAL A 175 6.18 19.82 8.03
N VAL A 176 6.52 20.77 8.89
CA VAL A 176 7.90 21.20 9.12
C VAL A 176 8.64 20.16 9.96
N LEU A 177 9.72 19.60 9.43
CA LEU A 177 10.55 18.60 10.11
C LEU A 177 11.82 19.19 10.72
N SER A 178 12.42 20.18 10.05
CA SER A 178 13.71 20.74 10.46
C SER A 178 13.87 22.18 9.99
N SER A 179 14.64 22.96 10.74
CA SER A 179 15.07 24.31 10.36
C SER A 179 16.54 24.46 10.73
N VAL A 180 17.40 24.56 9.71
CA VAL A 180 18.86 24.53 9.83
C VAL A 180 19.46 25.82 9.33
N GLN A 181 20.41 26.39 10.07
CA GLN A 181 21.09 27.61 9.67
C GLN A 181 21.99 27.36 8.46
N VAL A 182 21.82 28.15 7.40
CA VAL A 182 22.65 28.09 6.19
C VAL A 182 23.75 29.16 6.24
N ASN A 183 23.40 30.35 6.71
CA ASN A 183 24.31 31.47 6.96
C ASN A 183 23.76 32.37 8.09
N GLU A 184 24.46 33.47 8.41
CA GLU A 184 24.14 34.34 9.55
C GLU A 184 22.68 34.82 9.58
N ASN A 185 22.05 35.04 8.41
CA ASN A 185 20.72 35.63 8.29
C ASN A 185 19.73 34.74 7.51
N GLN A 186 20.02 33.44 7.37
CA GLN A 186 19.20 32.54 6.57
C GLN A 186 19.12 31.14 7.15
N TRP A 187 17.89 30.67 7.26
CA TRP A 187 17.53 29.34 7.73
C TRP A 187 16.83 28.57 6.62
N ALA A 188 17.31 27.36 6.34
CA ALA A 188 16.63 26.40 5.48
C ALA A 188 15.64 25.59 6.31
N THR A 189 14.35 25.83 6.08
CA THR A 189 13.24 25.14 6.72
C THR A 189 12.68 24.08 5.77
N TRP A 190 12.61 22.84 6.26
CA TRP A 190 12.32 21.64 5.49
C TRP A 190 10.92 21.13 5.81
N ILE A 191 10.12 20.96 4.76
CA ILE A 191 8.69 20.65 4.84
C ILE A 191 8.44 19.39 4.03
N VAL A 192 7.85 18.38 4.65
CA VAL A 192 7.30 17.23 3.91
C VAL A 192 5.83 17.49 3.64
N THR A 193 5.41 17.18 2.42
CA THR A 193 4.03 17.34 1.96
C THR A 193 3.68 16.20 0.99
N ALA A 194 2.44 16.21 0.48
CA ALA A 194 2.01 15.30 -0.56
C ALA A 194 2.50 15.78 -1.93
N TYR A 195 2.94 14.86 -2.79
CA TYR A 195 3.45 15.21 -4.12
C TYR A 195 2.38 15.88 -4.99
N HIS A 196 1.16 15.35 -5.02
CA HIS A 196 0.09 15.97 -5.81
C HIS A 196 -0.26 17.38 -5.34
N VAL A 197 -0.09 17.71 -4.05
CA VAL A 197 -0.30 19.07 -3.55
C VAL A 197 0.68 20.02 -4.23
N VAL A 198 1.96 19.65 -4.29
CA VAL A 198 2.98 20.46 -4.98
C VAL A 198 2.64 20.61 -6.46
N GLU A 199 2.26 19.53 -7.14
CA GLU A 199 1.87 19.59 -8.55
C GLU A 199 0.65 20.49 -8.81
N GLU A 200 -0.27 20.58 -7.86
CA GLU A 200 -1.45 21.44 -7.97
C GLU A 200 -1.15 22.90 -7.65
N VAL A 201 -0.29 23.18 -6.66
CA VAL A 201 -0.03 24.54 -6.15
C VAL A 201 1.22 25.19 -6.73
N ARG A 202 2.06 24.47 -7.48
CA ARG A 202 3.29 25.02 -8.06
C ARG A 202 3.04 26.14 -9.05
N ASP A 203 4.06 26.96 -9.23
CA ASP A 203 4.12 27.97 -10.27
C ASP A 203 4.48 27.33 -11.62
N PHE A 204 3.49 27.24 -12.51
CA PHE A 204 3.68 26.70 -13.86
C PHE A 204 4.45 27.63 -14.80
N SER A 205 4.80 28.85 -14.38
CA SER A 205 5.63 29.77 -15.16
C SER A 205 7.13 29.62 -14.89
N SER A 206 7.50 28.85 -13.87
CA SER A 206 8.88 28.57 -13.48
C SER A 206 9.37 27.25 -14.08
N ASP A 207 10.64 27.20 -14.52
CA ASP A 207 11.30 25.95 -14.89
C ASP A 207 11.60 25.07 -13.66
N GLU A 208 11.82 25.70 -12.51
CA GLU A 208 11.94 25.02 -11.21
C GLU A 208 10.56 24.77 -10.59
N VAL A 209 10.40 23.67 -9.86
CA VAL A 209 9.18 23.36 -9.10
C VAL A 209 9.13 24.23 -7.84
N VAL A 210 8.45 25.37 -7.94
CA VAL A 210 8.32 26.38 -6.87
C VAL A 210 6.89 26.50 -6.41
N VAL A 211 6.66 26.47 -5.10
CA VAL A 211 5.38 26.81 -4.46
C VAL A 211 5.46 28.25 -3.96
N ARG A 212 4.62 29.13 -4.50
CA ARG A 212 4.70 30.58 -4.25
C ARG A 212 4.01 31.03 -2.97
N GLU A 213 3.01 30.29 -2.49
CA GLU A 213 2.26 30.66 -1.31
C GLU A 213 2.32 29.57 -0.24
N ILE A 214 3.35 29.66 0.62
CA ILE A 214 3.47 28.87 1.85
C ILE A 214 3.26 29.79 3.04
N ARG A 215 2.31 29.44 3.92
CA ARG A 215 1.98 30.20 5.13
C ARG A 215 2.24 29.36 6.37
N PHE A 216 2.96 29.93 7.32
CA PHE A 216 3.22 29.31 8.62
C PHE A 216 2.16 29.73 9.65
N PHE A 217 1.96 28.90 10.67
CA PHE A 217 1.10 29.26 11.79
C PHE A 217 1.80 30.28 12.69
N ASP A 218 1.16 31.40 12.98
CA ASP A 218 1.64 32.42 13.91
C ASP A 218 1.08 32.15 15.32
N PRO A 219 1.92 31.75 16.30
CA PRO A 219 1.50 31.47 17.67
C PRO A 219 0.96 32.70 18.40
N ASP A 220 1.51 33.88 18.12
CA ASP A 220 1.14 35.13 18.80
C ASP A 220 -0.22 35.62 18.33
N LEU A 221 -0.53 35.42 17.04
CA LEU A 221 -1.85 35.71 16.47
C LEU A 221 -2.86 34.57 16.67
N GLY A 222 -2.40 33.36 16.97
CA GLY A 222 -3.25 32.17 17.10
C GLY A 222 -3.92 31.75 15.79
N ARG A 223 -3.28 32.03 14.64
CA ARG A 223 -3.79 31.74 13.28
C ARG A 223 -2.65 31.66 12.29
N LEU A 224 -2.93 31.27 11.03
CA LEU A 224 -1.97 31.41 9.94
C LEU A 224 -1.50 32.86 9.81
N GLY A 225 -0.18 33.03 9.66
CA GLY A 225 0.46 34.32 9.43
C GLY A 225 0.06 34.93 8.09
N SER A 226 0.14 36.25 8.01
CA SER A 226 -0.07 36.98 6.76
C SER A 226 1.10 36.88 5.80
N GLU A 227 2.29 36.58 6.32
CA GLU A 227 3.51 36.42 5.52
C GLU A 227 3.38 35.25 4.55
N ILE A 228 3.91 35.47 3.35
CA ILE A 228 3.92 34.51 2.26
C ILE A 228 5.37 34.15 1.99
N HIS A 229 5.67 32.86 1.98
CA HIS A 229 6.99 32.35 1.67
C HIS A 229 6.95 31.49 0.41
N GLU A 230 8.05 31.55 -0.35
CA GLU A 230 8.28 30.67 -1.48
C GLU A 230 9.08 29.45 -1.04
N GLY A 231 8.70 28.28 -1.55
CA GLY A 231 9.40 27.02 -1.33
C GLY A 231 9.79 26.37 -2.63
N VAL A 232 10.96 25.74 -2.65
CA VAL A 232 11.45 24.97 -3.81
C VAL A 232 11.37 23.48 -3.48
N GLU A 233 10.81 22.67 -4.38
CA GLU A 233 10.87 21.21 -4.25
C GLU A 233 12.31 20.72 -4.44
N ILE A 234 12.80 19.97 -3.47
CA ILE A 234 14.17 19.44 -3.46
C ILE A 234 14.20 17.96 -3.88
N ALA A 235 13.18 17.20 -3.48
CA ALA A 235 13.03 15.80 -3.82
C ALA A 235 11.56 15.40 -3.81
N SER A 236 11.20 14.41 -4.62
CA SER A 236 9.85 13.84 -4.66
C SER A 236 9.89 12.33 -4.86
N LEU A 237 8.84 11.67 -4.38
CA LEU A 237 8.54 10.27 -4.62
C LEU A 237 7.08 10.17 -5.04
N ALA A 238 6.85 10.31 -6.34
CA ALA A 238 5.51 10.35 -6.91
C ALA A 238 4.72 9.06 -6.66
N SER A 239 5.37 7.89 -6.56
CA SER A 239 4.67 6.62 -6.30
C SER A 239 3.95 6.65 -4.95
N SER A 240 4.66 7.01 -3.88
CA SER A 240 4.12 7.13 -2.52
C SER A 240 3.47 8.48 -2.22
N ASP A 241 3.31 9.35 -3.23
CA ASP A 241 2.73 10.69 -3.10
C ASP A 241 3.45 11.58 -2.06
N LEU A 242 4.79 11.60 -2.05
CA LEU A 242 5.59 12.40 -1.12
C LEU A 242 6.44 13.46 -1.84
N SER A 243 6.55 14.64 -1.24
CA SER A 243 7.44 15.71 -1.70
C SER A 243 8.12 16.42 -0.52
N LEU A 244 9.37 16.85 -0.75
CA LEU A 244 10.21 17.58 0.20
C LEU A 244 10.45 18.98 -0.36
N VAL A 245 9.90 19.97 0.34
CA VAL A 245 10.00 21.39 -0.02
C VAL A 245 10.92 22.09 0.96
N ARG A 246 11.79 22.97 0.46
CA ARG A 246 12.65 23.83 1.27
C ARG A 246 12.23 25.29 1.13
N VAL A 247 12.02 25.93 2.27
CA VAL A 247 11.74 27.36 2.39
C VAL A 247 12.90 28.06 3.07
N HIS A 248 13.30 29.22 2.57
CA HIS A 248 14.30 30.07 3.24
C HIS A 248 13.61 31.10 4.12
N LEU A 249 13.97 31.13 5.40
CA LEU A 249 13.47 32.09 6.38
C LEU A 249 14.61 32.97 6.91
N ALA A 250 14.29 34.19 7.33
CA ALA A 250 15.24 35.09 7.98
C ALA A 250 15.59 34.61 9.40
N GLU A 251 14.62 33.99 10.09
CA GLU A 251 14.76 33.49 11.45
C GLU A 251 14.51 31.98 11.50
N ARG A 252 15.01 31.33 12.55
CA ARG A 252 14.80 29.90 12.78
C ARG A 252 13.32 29.64 13.04
N TRP A 253 12.73 28.70 12.30
CA TRP A 253 11.42 28.18 12.69
C TRP A 253 11.55 27.26 13.90
N ALA A 254 10.93 27.66 15.03
CA ALA A 254 11.07 26.96 16.30
C ALA A 254 10.17 25.71 16.41
N TYR A 255 9.05 25.68 15.69
CA TYR A 255 8.01 24.67 15.85
C TYR A 255 8.15 23.56 14.83
N LEU A 256 8.81 22.49 15.24
CA LEU A 256 9.10 21.32 14.40
C LEU A 256 8.22 20.15 14.83
N ALA A 257 7.71 19.39 13.86
CA ALA A 257 7.06 18.12 14.16
C ALA A 257 8.12 17.14 14.68
N ILE A 258 7.79 16.41 15.74
CA ILE A 258 8.70 15.41 16.33
C ILE A 258 8.34 14.05 15.73
N PRO A 259 9.20 13.44 14.90
CA PRO A 259 8.93 12.12 14.35
C PRO A 259 8.87 11.06 15.46
N ALA A 260 7.94 10.11 15.34
CA ALA A 260 7.95 8.91 16.14
C ALA A 260 9.22 8.09 15.87
N SER A 261 9.72 7.43 16.91
CA SER A 261 10.87 6.53 16.77
C SER A 261 10.50 5.31 15.94
N GLU A 262 11.47 4.68 15.30
CA GLU A 262 11.23 3.47 14.50
C GLU A 262 10.57 2.36 15.33
N LYS A 263 11.02 2.19 16.59
CA LYS A 263 10.37 1.28 17.55
C LYS A 263 8.91 1.62 17.80
N ALA A 264 8.58 2.89 18.02
CA ALA A 264 7.20 3.31 18.24
C ALA A 264 6.34 3.06 17.00
N CYS A 265 6.86 3.37 15.80
CA CYS A 265 6.12 3.14 14.56
C CYS A 265 5.86 1.65 14.28
N LEU A 266 6.80 0.75 14.62
CA LEU A 266 6.63 -0.71 14.49
C LEU A 266 5.59 -1.29 15.46
N GLN A 267 5.32 -0.58 16.57
CA GLN A 267 4.32 -0.99 17.56
C GLN A 267 2.92 -0.46 17.24
N LEU A 268 2.78 0.41 16.23
CA LEU A 268 1.47 0.94 15.86
C LEU A 268 0.56 -0.17 15.35
N SER A 269 -0.72 -0.08 15.69
CA SER A 269 -1.77 -1.00 15.28
C SER A 269 -3.08 -0.28 14.97
N VAL A 270 -4.01 -1.02 14.40
CA VAL A 270 -5.41 -0.59 14.31
C VAL A 270 -5.92 -0.25 15.72
N PHE A 271 -6.74 0.79 15.82
CA PHE A 271 -7.24 1.41 17.07
C PHE A 271 -6.28 2.34 17.81
N ASP A 272 -5.03 2.50 17.38
CA ASP A 272 -4.20 3.56 17.96
C ASP A 272 -4.80 4.94 17.65
N SER A 273 -5.07 5.70 18.71
CA SER A 273 -5.64 7.04 18.61
C SER A 273 -4.65 8.04 18.03
N VAL A 274 -5.10 8.76 17.01
CA VAL A 274 -4.30 9.74 16.26
C VAL A 274 -5.11 11.01 15.99
N TYR A 275 -4.38 12.10 15.77
CA TYR A 275 -4.92 13.33 15.18
C TYR A 275 -4.45 13.45 13.74
N ALA A 276 -5.37 13.75 12.82
CA ALA A 276 -5.04 14.31 11.53
C ALA A 276 -5.04 15.84 11.66
N VAL A 277 -3.94 16.48 11.27
CA VAL A 277 -3.82 17.94 11.30
C VAL A 277 -3.39 18.46 9.94
N GLY A 278 -4.24 19.29 9.36
CA GLY A 278 -4.04 19.92 8.05
C GLY A 278 -4.95 21.14 7.91
N CYS A 279 -4.99 21.71 6.71
CA CYS A 279 -5.67 22.95 6.37
C CYS A 279 -6.90 22.67 5.47
N PRO A 280 -7.95 21.98 5.96
CA PRO A 280 -9.10 21.61 5.14
C PRO A 280 -9.76 22.86 4.55
N LEU A 281 -10.05 22.81 3.25
CA LEU A 281 -10.70 23.89 2.52
C LEU A 281 -9.98 25.25 2.63
N GLY A 282 -8.69 25.24 2.97
CA GLY A 282 -7.88 26.44 3.15
C GLY A 282 -8.12 27.17 4.47
N ASN A 283 -8.78 26.53 5.43
CA ASN A 283 -8.79 27.00 6.81
C ASN A 283 -7.40 26.90 7.45
N GLN A 284 -7.29 27.43 8.66
CA GLN A 284 -6.12 27.23 9.52
C GLN A 284 -5.88 25.74 9.79
N PRO A 285 -4.67 25.33 10.23
CA PRO A 285 -4.44 23.96 10.66
C PRO A 285 -5.43 23.53 11.74
N LEU A 286 -6.23 22.51 11.44
CA LEU A 286 -7.31 22.02 12.28
C LEU A 286 -7.04 20.55 12.68
N PRO A 287 -7.01 20.24 13.98
CA PRO A 287 -6.87 18.87 14.43
C PRO A 287 -8.22 18.15 14.44
N THR A 288 -8.28 16.96 13.83
CA THR A 288 -9.40 16.03 13.94
C THR A 288 -8.93 14.71 14.55
N ILE A 289 -9.68 14.20 15.53
CA ILE A 289 -9.33 12.96 16.23
C ILE A 289 -9.97 11.76 15.55
N GLY A 290 -9.24 10.65 15.53
CA GLY A 290 -9.72 9.33 15.16
C GLY A 290 -8.69 8.27 15.52
N GLU A 291 -8.71 7.18 14.78
CA GLU A 291 -7.86 6.01 15.03
C GLU A 291 -7.30 5.49 13.72
N ILE A 292 -6.18 4.77 13.79
CA ILE A 292 -5.72 3.96 12.66
C ILE A 292 -6.77 2.87 12.41
N SER A 293 -7.36 2.85 11.21
CA SER A 293 -8.46 1.94 10.85
C SER A 293 -8.01 0.79 9.95
N SER A 294 -6.89 0.94 9.24
CA SER A 294 -6.22 -0.15 8.51
C SER A 294 -4.75 0.20 8.31
N GLN A 295 -3.88 -0.82 8.32
CA GLN A 295 -2.44 -0.69 8.00
C GLN A 295 -2.11 -1.25 6.62
N TYR A 296 -3.12 -1.68 5.87
CA TYR A 296 -2.94 -2.26 4.56
C TYR A 296 -4.06 -1.81 3.62
N LYS A 297 -3.77 -0.74 2.87
CA LYS A 297 -4.58 -0.32 1.74
C LYS A 297 -3.70 -0.17 0.49
N PRO A 298 -3.71 -1.15 -0.42
CA PRO A 298 -2.99 -1.02 -1.68
C PRO A 298 -3.65 0.05 -2.55
N VAL A 299 -2.83 0.96 -3.07
CA VAL A 299 -3.20 1.98 -4.07
C VAL A 299 -2.07 1.98 -5.10
N ALA A 300 -2.38 1.48 -6.30
CA ALA A 300 -1.35 1.10 -7.28
C ALA A 300 -0.31 0.15 -6.63
N ASP A 301 0.98 0.49 -6.71
CA ASP A 301 2.09 -0.34 -6.23
C ASP A 301 2.53 0.00 -4.78
N GLU A 302 1.81 0.89 -4.11
CA GLU A 302 2.15 1.38 -2.77
C GLU A 302 1.09 1.00 -1.73
N VAL A 303 1.51 0.90 -0.46
CA VAL A 303 0.62 0.58 0.65
C VAL A 303 0.43 1.81 1.52
N PHE A 304 -0.81 2.30 1.56
CA PHE A 304 -1.24 3.38 2.44
C PHE A 304 -1.90 2.80 3.69
N TRP A 305 -1.88 3.59 4.76
CA TRP A 305 -2.66 3.32 5.97
C TRP A 305 -3.92 4.16 5.97
N MET A 306 -4.94 3.69 6.66
CA MET A 306 -6.22 4.39 6.79
C MET A 306 -6.39 4.95 8.19
N VAL A 307 -7.05 6.11 8.26
CA VAL A 307 -7.40 6.79 9.51
C VAL A 307 -8.88 7.15 9.51
N SER A 308 -9.53 6.97 10.66
CA SER A 308 -10.94 7.32 10.86
C SER A 308 -11.16 8.79 11.23
N ALA A 309 -10.08 9.52 11.52
CA ALA A 309 -10.10 10.95 11.78
C ALA A 309 -10.72 11.69 10.58
N PRO A 310 -11.75 12.54 10.78
CA PRO A 310 -12.37 13.28 9.70
C PRO A 310 -11.35 14.10 8.91
N THR A 311 -11.25 13.81 7.62
CA THR A 311 -10.38 14.51 6.67
C THR A 311 -11.21 15.03 5.50
N PHE A 312 -10.65 15.99 4.77
CA PHE A 312 -11.24 16.63 3.61
C PHE A 312 -10.14 17.22 2.72
N PHE A 313 -10.50 17.66 1.51
CA PHE A 313 -9.59 18.41 0.63
C PHE A 313 -8.89 19.54 1.40
N GLY A 314 -7.58 19.65 1.24
CA GLY A 314 -6.71 20.54 2.02
C GLY A 314 -5.96 19.88 3.17
N ASN A 315 -6.37 18.69 3.64
CA ASN A 315 -5.57 17.93 4.63
C ASN A 315 -4.36 17.22 4.02
N SER A 316 -4.35 16.99 2.71
CA SER A 316 -3.24 16.34 2.01
C SER A 316 -1.94 17.10 2.25
N GLY A 317 -0.87 16.36 2.54
CA GLY A 317 0.42 16.85 2.99
C GLY A 317 0.49 17.25 4.48
N GLY A 318 -0.63 17.20 5.21
CA GLY A 318 -0.68 17.44 6.66
C GLY A 318 -0.15 16.26 7.47
N GLY A 319 -0.03 16.43 8.78
CA GLY A 319 0.55 15.41 9.66
C GLY A 319 -0.49 14.52 10.32
N ILE A 320 -0.15 13.24 10.47
CA ILE A 320 -0.84 12.30 11.38
C ILE A 320 0.00 12.16 12.64
N PHE A 321 -0.57 12.50 13.80
CA PHE A 321 0.13 12.56 15.08
C PHE A 321 -0.48 11.63 16.11
N LEU A 322 0.33 10.99 16.96
CA LEU A 322 -0.18 10.18 18.07
C LEU A 322 -0.93 11.04 19.08
N ALA A 323 -2.13 10.60 19.49
CA ALA A 323 -2.95 11.36 20.42
C ALA A 323 -2.36 11.48 21.83
N GLY A 324 -1.48 10.54 22.20
CA GLY A 324 -0.78 10.50 23.48
C GLY A 324 0.28 11.60 23.62
N ASP A 325 1.31 11.56 22.78
CA ASP A 325 2.50 12.43 22.94
C ASP A 325 2.72 13.44 21.79
N GLY A 326 1.85 13.43 20.79
CA GLY A 326 1.89 14.36 19.65
C GLY A 326 3.03 14.08 18.67
N ARG A 327 3.61 12.87 18.66
CA ARG A 327 4.64 12.51 17.68
C ARG A 327 4.03 12.21 16.31
N LEU A 328 4.69 12.68 15.26
CA LEU A 328 4.33 12.43 13.88
C LEU A 328 4.51 10.94 13.55
N VAL A 329 3.50 10.30 12.97
CA VAL A 329 3.50 8.89 12.56
C VAL A 329 3.14 8.69 11.09
N GLY A 330 2.79 9.76 10.37
CA GLY A 330 2.57 9.70 8.93
C GLY A 330 2.20 11.05 8.32
N ILE A 331 2.07 11.05 7.00
CA ILE A 331 1.69 12.22 6.20
C ILE A 331 0.37 11.92 5.52
N SER A 332 -0.65 12.74 5.77
CA SER A 332 -1.95 12.68 5.11
C SER A 332 -1.77 12.84 3.61
N SER A 333 -2.45 12.04 2.80
CA SER A 333 -2.25 12.01 1.34
C SER A 333 -3.58 12.09 0.59
N MET A 334 -4.45 11.10 0.73
CA MET A 334 -5.68 11.00 -0.06
C MET A 334 -6.91 10.80 0.80
N ILE A 335 -8.09 10.93 0.19
CA ILE A 335 -9.36 10.61 0.83
C ILE A 335 -10.26 9.82 -0.10
N TYR A 336 -11.03 8.89 0.46
CA TYR A 336 -12.01 8.15 -0.31
C TYR A 336 -13.11 9.06 -0.85
N THR A 337 -13.49 8.77 -2.09
CA THR A 337 -14.70 9.32 -2.71
C THR A 337 -15.55 8.17 -3.22
N TYR A 338 -16.88 8.34 -3.21
CA TYR A 338 -17.81 7.40 -3.83
C TYR A 338 -18.72 8.13 -4.83
N GLY A 339 -19.16 7.41 -5.86
CA GLY A 339 -20.04 7.94 -6.92
C GLY A 339 -19.26 8.44 -8.13
N LYS A 340 -19.48 7.80 -9.29
CA LYS A 340 -18.72 8.07 -10.54
C LYS A 340 -19.01 9.44 -11.17
N ARG A 341 -20.23 9.98 -10.99
CA ARG A 341 -20.67 11.24 -11.64
C ARG A 341 -20.60 12.46 -10.74
N SER A 342 -20.79 12.26 -9.43
CA SER A 342 -20.70 13.31 -8.41
C SER A 342 -19.96 12.71 -7.22
N PRO A 343 -18.61 12.73 -7.25
CA PRO A 343 -17.82 12.10 -6.21
C PRO A 343 -18.10 12.79 -4.87
N MET A 344 -18.63 12.01 -3.94
CA MET A 344 -18.88 12.41 -2.57
C MET A 344 -17.74 11.92 -1.70
N VAL A 345 -17.14 12.85 -0.97
CA VAL A 345 -16.05 12.56 -0.03
C VAL A 345 -16.57 11.72 1.13
N VAL A 346 -15.78 10.75 1.58
CA VAL A 346 -16.03 9.96 2.80
C VAL A 346 -15.03 10.40 3.88
N PRO A 347 -15.41 11.34 4.78
CA PRO A 347 -14.45 12.03 5.65
C PRO A 347 -13.65 11.11 6.58
N HIS A 348 -14.23 9.99 7.01
CA HIS A 348 -13.62 9.05 7.95
C HIS A 348 -12.82 7.93 7.26
N MET A 349 -12.56 8.05 5.96
CA MET A 349 -11.75 7.12 5.19
C MET A 349 -10.57 7.89 4.58
N GLY A 350 -9.80 8.55 5.45
CA GLY A 350 -8.56 9.22 5.08
C GLY A 350 -7.44 8.21 4.86
N LEU A 351 -6.56 8.49 3.91
CA LEU A 351 -5.36 7.70 3.61
C LEU A 351 -4.12 8.52 3.94
N PHE A 352 -3.14 7.87 4.54
CA PHE A 352 -1.87 8.48 4.88
C PHE A 352 -0.70 7.54 4.59
N VAL A 353 0.44 8.15 4.32
CA VAL A 353 1.72 7.46 4.14
C VAL A 353 2.35 7.28 5.53
N PRO A 354 2.60 6.04 5.98
CA PRO A 354 3.20 5.81 7.30
C PRO A 354 4.63 6.36 7.37
N LEU A 355 5.05 6.81 8.56
CA LEU A 355 6.35 7.45 8.76
C LEU A 355 7.53 6.54 8.39
N GLN A 356 7.38 5.22 8.45
CA GLN A 356 8.41 4.28 7.97
C GLN A 356 8.72 4.46 6.49
N THR A 357 7.68 4.67 5.66
CA THR A 357 7.85 4.94 4.22
C THR A 357 8.54 6.29 4.01
N VAL A 358 8.08 7.32 4.73
CA VAL A 358 8.70 8.66 4.69
C VAL A 358 10.18 8.61 5.10
N ARG A 359 10.49 7.90 6.20
CA ARG A 359 11.86 7.70 6.70
C ARG A 359 12.74 6.98 5.69
N SER A 360 12.23 5.90 5.09
CA SER A 360 12.95 5.11 4.09
C SER A 360 13.24 5.93 2.84
N TRP A 361 12.28 6.72 2.38
CA TRP A 361 12.43 7.65 1.28
C TRP A 361 13.46 8.74 1.58
N LEU A 362 13.31 9.48 2.68
CA LEU A 362 14.27 10.53 3.07
C LEU A 362 15.69 9.97 3.22
N ARG A 363 15.84 8.74 3.73
CA ARG A 363 17.16 8.07 3.82
C ARG A 363 17.76 7.80 2.45
N ARG A 364 16.99 7.30 1.49
CA ARG A 364 17.44 7.06 0.12
C ARG A 364 17.87 8.35 -0.58
N GLU A 365 17.14 9.44 -0.37
CA GLU A 365 17.43 10.74 -0.96
C GLU A 365 18.54 11.52 -0.23
N GLY A 366 19.12 10.97 0.85
CA GLY A 366 20.21 11.62 1.61
C GLY A 366 19.75 12.63 2.68
N PHE A 367 18.46 12.68 2.98
CA PHE A 367 17.82 13.59 3.93
C PHE A 367 17.45 12.96 5.29
N ALA A 368 18.01 11.79 5.64
CA ALA A 368 17.74 11.13 6.93
C ALA A 368 18.01 12.02 8.16
N HIS A 369 18.97 12.95 8.05
CA HIS A 369 19.33 13.87 9.12
C HIS A 369 18.17 14.81 9.52
N LEU A 370 17.18 15.05 8.64
CA LEU A 370 16.02 15.90 8.91
C LEU A 370 15.07 15.31 9.96
N ILE A 371 15.11 13.99 10.18
CA ILE A 371 14.24 13.26 11.12
C ILE A 371 15.02 12.65 12.30
N GLY A 372 16.27 13.09 12.50
CA GLY A 372 17.05 12.85 13.73
C GLY A 372 17.63 11.44 13.91
N ASP A 373 17.95 10.70 12.84
CA ASP A 373 18.45 9.32 12.95
C ASP A 373 19.92 9.14 12.49
N PRO A 374 20.84 8.70 13.38
CA PRO A 374 22.20 8.28 13.04
C PRO A 374 22.38 6.75 12.86
N GLY A 375 21.30 5.95 12.77
CA GLY A 375 21.38 4.49 12.63
C GLY A 375 21.76 3.98 11.22
N PRO A 376 22.45 2.83 11.11
CA PRO A 376 23.00 2.34 9.84
C PRO A 376 21.93 1.96 8.80
N LEU A 377 22.30 2.17 7.54
CA LEU A 377 21.57 1.85 6.32
C LEU A 377 21.07 0.40 6.34
N THR A 378 19.82 0.19 6.74
CA THR A 378 19.09 -1.02 6.34
C THR A 378 18.08 -0.58 5.30
N PRO A 379 18.35 -0.84 4.01
CA PRO A 379 17.34 -0.67 2.98
C PRO A 379 16.15 -1.57 3.32
N VAL A 380 14.95 -1.00 3.35
CA VAL A 380 13.74 -1.81 3.15
C VAL A 380 13.85 -2.33 1.71
N PRO A 381 13.82 -3.65 1.46
CA PRO A 381 13.84 -4.17 0.11
C PRO A 381 12.67 -3.58 -0.65
N ALA A 382 12.94 -2.96 -1.81
CA ALA A 382 11.91 -2.81 -2.82
C ALA A 382 11.33 -4.22 -3.03
N ALA A 383 10.00 -4.34 -2.99
CA ALA A 383 9.32 -5.58 -3.30
C ALA A 383 9.97 -6.19 -4.54
N SER A 384 10.60 -7.35 -4.39
CA SER A 384 11.21 -8.05 -5.50
C SER A 384 10.12 -8.30 -6.53
N SER A 385 10.24 -7.63 -7.68
CA SER A 385 9.30 -7.80 -8.80
C SER A 385 9.23 -9.29 -9.18
N PRO A 386 8.03 -9.88 -9.25
CA PRO A 386 7.89 -11.20 -9.83
C PRO A 386 7.87 -11.06 -11.36
N GLU A 387 9.02 -10.83 -11.96
CA GLU A 387 9.17 -10.99 -13.41
C GLU A 387 9.79 -12.36 -13.71
N GLN A 388 8.95 -13.40 -13.69
CA GLN A 388 9.01 -14.52 -14.64
C GLN A 388 7.78 -15.44 -14.47
N ALA A 389 6.63 -14.95 -14.92
CA ALA A 389 5.60 -15.81 -15.51
C ALA A 389 4.69 -14.97 -16.43
N LYS A 390 5.11 -14.86 -17.68
CA LYS A 390 4.26 -14.42 -18.79
C LYS A 390 3.01 -15.30 -18.83
N SER A 391 1.81 -14.73 -18.73
CA SER A 391 0.94 -14.47 -19.89
C SER A 391 -0.52 -14.19 -19.49
N SER A 392 -1.01 -13.04 -19.96
CA SER A 392 -2.37 -12.77 -20.47
C SER A 392 -3.59 -12.82 -19.52
N VAL A 393 -4.19 -11.64 -19.27
CA VAL A 393 -5.50 -11.17 -19.78
C VAL A 393 -6.18 -10.22 -18.77
N SER A 394 -6.18 -8.93 -19.15
CA SER A 394 -7.26 -7.92 -19.05
C SER A 394 -8.49 -8.17 -18.15
N GLY A 395 -8.76 -7.23 -17.23
CA GLY A 395 -10.09 -7.01 -16.64
C GLY A 395 -10.19 -5.72 -15.83
N SER A 396 -10.83 -4.70 -16.42
CA SER A 396 -11.16 -3.38 -15.85
C SER A 396 -12.03 -3.41 -14.59
N PHE A 397 -11.93 -2.39 -13.71
CA PHE A 397 -13.05 -1.54 -13.25
C PHE A 397 -12.61 -0.28 -12.52
#